data_AF-A0ABD5Y1N4-F1
#
_entry.id   AF-A0ABD5Y1N4-F1
#
_cell.length_a   1.000
_cell.length_b   1.000
_cell.length_c   1.000
_cell.angle_alpha   90.00
_cell.angle_beta   90.00
_cell.angle_gamma   90.00
#
_symmetry.space_group_name_H-M   'P 1'
#
loop_
_entity.id
_entity.type
_entity.pdbx_description
1 polymer ?
#
loop_
_entity_poly.entity_id
_entity_poly.type
_entity_poly.pdbx_seq_one_letter_code
_entity_poly.pdbx_strand_id
1 'polypeptide(L)'
;MPESRTTTAAEQTDALFDRYTLPKIALAVILVASLVGTWVTTSLNGGMGAGFTVVKWAYFVALGVLTGGLVWKHLFVRPADLGDDAADYCAEMYERFDYIAVGTIATVALSGTAVIWNYFGVLGPSPAVLGYAVVVGALIALTAVTTSRSDAIKHQFRSPIGLAALALALAVVVATAVAEVAMRGFDPVAAGVRILHLLTFAVWIGGAVWNIFVAVPTGQKRPTVRVIQAAGEQLERFRWAVRFIIPTLFLTGLYQAVDSLGTNGSSYLGSTVGVAVLAKVGFIGLLVVIFKLCPMWRACSPIEGVCELDDLGGEDSGESAAENGEPISDPAEVTSDD
;
A
#
# COMPACT_ATOMS: atom_id res chain seq x y z
N MET A 1 27.16 -31.82 21.53
CA MET A 1 26.70 -31.86 20.13
C MET A 1 25.24 -31.42 20.14
N PRO A 2 24.89 -30.26 19.57
CA PRO A 2 23.50 -29.87 19.47
C PRO A 2 22.84 -30.72 18.37
N GLU A 3 21.70 -31.33 18.70
CA GLU A 3 20.88 -32.08 17.76
C GLU A 3 20.39 -31.13 16.66
N SER A 4 20.85 -31.35 15.43
CA SER A 4 20.27 -30.73 14.24
C SER A 4 18.85 -31.25 14.08
N ARG A 5 17.87 -30.47 14.53
CA ARG A 5 16.45 -30.74 14.25
C ARG A 5 16.20 -30.50 12.78
N THR A 6 16.15 -31.58 12.01
CA THR A 6 15.58 -31.60 10.66
C THR A 6 14.11 -31.21 10.77
N THR A 7 13.83 -29.93 10.58
CA THR A 7 12.47 -29.42 10.44
C THR A 7 11.92 -29.96 9.13
N THR A 8 10.75 -30.57 9.16
CA THR A 8 10.19 -31.16 7.93
C THR A 8 9.75 -30.06 6.95
N ALA A 9 9.84 -30.31 5.64
CA ALA A 9 9.40 -29.35 4.62
C ALA A 9 7.93 -28.91 4.82
N ALA A 10 7.09 -29.77 5.41
CA ALA A 10 5.71 -29.44 5.80
C ALA A 10 5.64 -28.40 6.92
N GLU A 11 6.47 -28.51 7.97
CA GLU A 11 6.55 -27.52 9.06
C GLU A 11 7.13 -26.18 8.59
N GLN A 12 8.08 -26.18 7.65
CA GLN A 12 8.59 -24.95 7.03
C GLN A 12 7.50 -24.25 6.19
N THR A 13 6.67 -25.03 5.50
CA THR A 13 5.57 -24.51 4.68
C THR A 13 4.49 -23.87 5.56
N ASP A 14 4.09 -24.52 6.67
CA ASP A 14 3.12 -23.95 7.63
C ASP A 14 3.65 -22.68 8.32
N ALA A 15 4.93 -22.64 8.68
CA ALA A 15 5.57 -21.45 9.26
C ALA A 15 5.68 -20.27 8.28
N LEU A 16 5.79 -20.55 6.97
CA LEU A 16 5.75 -19.53 5.91
C LEU A 16 4.34 -19.01 5.65
N PHE A 17 3.32 -19.86 5.70
CA PHE A 17 1.92 -19.45 5.50
C PHE A 17 1.38 -18.62 6.66
N ASP A 18 1.80 -18.89 7.90
CA ASP A 18 1.37 -18.10 9.07
C ASP A 18 1.88 -16.64 9.01
N ARG A 19 3.07 -16.41 8.44
CA ARG A 19 3.67 -15.06 8.26
C ARG A 19 2.86 -14.14 7.35
N TYR A 20 2.04 -14.68 6.43
CA TYR A 20 1.25 -13.88 5.48
C TYR A 20 -0.22 -13.72 5.85
N THR A 21 -0.68 -14.35 6.93
CA THR A 21 -2.07 -14.26 7.38
C THR A 21 -2.34 -12.92 8.06
N LEU A 22 -1.39 -12.43 8.86
CA LEU A 22 -1.53 -11.20 9.64
C LEU A 22 -1.71 -9.92 8.80
N PRO A 23 -0.95 -9.67 7.70
CA PRO A 23 -1.22 -8.52 6.83
C PRO A 23 -2.59 -8.59 6.16
N LYS A 24 -3.07 -9.80 5.81
CA LYS A 24 -4.40 -10.01 5.25
C LYS A 24 -5.50 -9.77 6.29
N ILE A 25 -5.28 -10.18 7.54
CA ILE A 25 -6.19 -9.86 8.66
C ILE A 25 -6.25 -8.34 8.87
N ALA A 26 -5.11 -7.65 8.88
CA ALA A 26 -5.08 -6.19 9.00
C ALA A 26 -5.84 -5.50 7.84
N LEU A 27 -5.70 -6.01 6.61
CA LEU A 27 -6.48 -5.59 5.46
C LEU A 27 -7.97 -5.93 5.58
N ALA A 28 -8.37 -7.01 6.24
CA ALA A 28 -9.78 -7.28 6.50
C ALA A 28 -10.35 -6.29 7.52
N VAL A 29 -9.65 -6.06 8.63
CA VAL A 29 -10.05 -5.15 9.72
C VAL A 29 -10.27 -3.73 9.21
N ILE A 30 -9.36 -3.19 8.41
CA ILE A 30 -9.55 -1.85 7.83
C ILE A 30 -10.74 -1.80 6.85
N LEU A 31 -11.02 -2.86 6.08
CA LEU A 31 -12.06 -2.85 5.06
C LEU A 31 -13.42 -2.83 5.74
N VAL A 32 -13.53 -3.56 6.86
CA VAL A 32 -14.67 -3.45 7.77
C VAL A 32 -14.76 -2.06 8.39
N ALA A 33 -13.66 -1.51 8.92
CA ALA A 33 -13.65 -0.16 9.52
C ALA A 33 -13.97 0.96 8.50
N SER A 34 -13.60 0.77 7.23
CA SER A 34 -13.91 1.68 6.14
C SER A 34 -15.36 1.54 5.70
N LEU A 35 -15.92 0.33 5.66
CA LEU A 35 -17.35 0.09 5.40
C LEU A 35 -18.22 0.74 6.48
N VAL A 36 -17.87 0.55 7.76
CA VAL A 36 -18.53 1.23 8.89
C VAL A 36 -18.43 2.75 8.74
N GLY A 37 -17.26 3.26 8.34
CA GLY A 37 -17.08 4.69 8.05
C GLY A 37 -17.98 5.20 6.91
N THR A 38 -18.08 4.45 5.82
CA THR A 38 -18.94 4.78 4.69
C THR A 38 -20.41 4.77 5.10
N TRP A 39 -20.83 3.79 5.91
CA TRP A 39 -22.16 3.72 6.47
C TRP A 39 -22.47 4.97 7.30
N VAL A 40 -21.60 5.32 8.26
CA VAL A 40 -21.72 6.55 9.07
C VAL A 40 -21.89 7.78 8.18
N THR A 41 -21.01 7.98 7.19
CA THR A 41 -21.12 9.15 6.30
C THR A 41 -22.39 9.15 5.45
N THR A 42 -22.87 7.98 5.03
CA THR A 42 -24.08 7.86 4.21
C THR A 42 -25.33 8.13 5.05
N SER A 43 -25.36 7.64 6.29
CA SER A 43 -26.43 7.91 7.25
C SER A 43 -26.52 9.40 7.61
N LEU A 44 -25.37 10.07 7.80
CA LEU A 44 -25.33 11.50 8.09
C LEU A 44 -25.78 12.37 6.89
N ASN A 45 -25.67 11.86 5.66
CA ASN A 45 -26.14 12.54 4.45
C ASN A 45 -27.63 12.27 4.12
N GLY A 46 -28.43 11.81 5.08
CA GLY A 46 -29.86 11.53 4.86
C GLY A 46 -30.18 10.11 4.33
N GLY A 47 -29.19 9.22 4.25
CA GLY A 47 -29.35 7.76 4.12
C GLY A 47 -29.99 7.24 2.83
N MET A 48 -29.20 6.65 1.93
CA MET A 48 -29.71 5.92 0.75
C MET A 48 -29.74 4.38 0.92
N GLY A 49 -29.98 3.92 2.14
CA GLY A 49 -30.06 2.49 2.47
C GLY A 49 -28.72 1.74 2.48
N ALA A 50 -28.75 0.48 2.92
CA ALA A 50 -27.57 -0.36 3.05
C ALA A 50 -26.93 -0.71 1.69
N GLY A 51 -27.75 -0.89 0.63
CA GLY A 51 -27.26 -1.18 -0.72
C GLY A 51 -26.35 -0.10 -1.27
N PHE A 52 -26.77 1.17 -1.21
CA PHE A 52 -25.93 2.28 -1.65
C PHE A 52 -24.67 2.43 -0.80
N THR A 53 -24.75 2.16 0.50
CA THR A 53 -23.57 2.18 1.38
C THR A 53 -22.49 1.21 0.88
N VAL A 54 -22.87 -0.01 0.50
CA VAL A 54 -21.94 -1.00 -0.05
C VAL A 54 -21.38 -0.55 -1.40
N VAL A 55 -22.23 0.00 -2.29
CA VAL A 55 -21.79 0.53 -3.59
C VAL A 55 -20.78 1.67 -3.42
N LYS A 56 -21.08 2.63 -2.55
CA LYS A 56 -20.20 3.76 -2.24
C LYS A 56 -18.90 3.32 -1.56
N TRP A 57 -18.96 2.29 -0.72
CA TRP A 57 -17.77 1.69 -0.11
C TRP A 57 -16.89 1.03 -1.17
N ALA A 58 -17.49 0.24 -2.08
CA ALA A 58 -16.78 -0.36 -3.20
C ALA A 58 -16.13 0.71 -4.08
N TYR A 59 -16.81 1.84 -4.32
CA TYR A 59 -16.25 3.00 -5.00
C TYR A 59 -15.00 3.55 -4.28
N PHE A 60 -15.08 3.83 -2.97
CA PHE A 60 -13.94 4.34 -2.20
C PHE A 60 -12.76 3.36 -2.16
N VAL A 61 -13.04 2.06 -1.98
CA VAL A 61 -12.01 1.02 -1.98
C VAL A 61 -11.35 0.93 -3.35
N ALA A 62 -12.11 0.82 -4.44
CA ALA A 62 -11.56 0.70 -5.79
C ALA A 62 -10.77 1.94 -6.21
N LEU A 63 -11.30 3.14 -5.93
CA LEU A 63 -10.58 4.40 -6.16
C LEU A 63 -9.30 4.48 -5.32
N GLY A 64 -9.35 4.04 -4.06
CA GLY A 64 -8.21 4.01 -3.17
C GLY A 64 -7.13 3.03 -3.64
N VAL A 65 -7.51 1.82 -4.05
CA VAL A 65 -6.58 0.82 -4.60
C VAL A 65 -5.93 1.33 -5.88
N LEU A 66 -6.73 1.92 -6.78
CA LEU A 66 -6.20 2.47 -8.03
C LEU A 66 -5.25 3.64 -7.78
N THR A 67 -5.68 4.65 -7.02
CA THR A 67 -4.89 5.86 -6.74
C THR A 67 -3.62 5.52 -5.96
N GLY A 68 -3.76 4.76 -4.87
CA GLY A 68 -2.62 4.34 -4.07
C GLY A 68 -1.69 3.44 -4.87
N GLY A 69 -2.21 2.47 -5.63
CA GLY A 69 -1.41 1.61 -6.48
C GLY A 69 -0.60 2.38 -7.53
N LEU A 70 -1.17 3.43 -8.14
CA LEU A 70 -0.44 4.34 -9.04
C LEU A 70 0.64 5.14 -8.30
N VAL A 71 0.37 5.60 -7.07
CA VAL A 71 1.38 6.21 -6.19
C VAL A 71 2.54 5.23 -5.96
N TRP A 72 2.24 3.97 -5.64
CA TRP A 72 3.26 2.95 -5.43
C TRP A 72 4.05 2.66 -6.71
N LYS A 73 3.36 2.44 -7.84
CA LYS A 73 3.95 2.19 -9.16
C LYS A 73 4.91 3.30 -9.59
N HIS A 74 4.53 4.57 -9.43
CA HIS A 74 5.26 5.71 -10.03
C HIS A 74 6.16 6.49 -9.05
N LEU A 75 5.87 6.46 -7.75
CA LEU A 75 6.60 7.26 -6.76
C LEU A 75 7.50 6.42 -5.83
N PHE A 76 7.05 5.22 -5.43
CA PHE A 76 7.75 4.40 -4.43
C PHE A 76 8.63 3.31 -5.04
N VAL A 77 8.17 2.65 -6.10
CA VAL A 77 9.00 1.72 -6.87
C VAL A 77 10.08 2.52 -7.59
N ARG A 78 11.32 2.08 -7.47
CA ARG A 78 12.48 2.72 -8.12
C ARG A 78 13.21 1.64 -8.90
N PRO A 79 12.93 1.50 -10.21
CA PRO A 79 13.55 0.45 -11.02
C PRO A 79 15.08 0.52 -11.06
N ALA A 80 15.66 1.71 -10.87
CA ALA A 80 17.11 1.89 -10.80
C ALA A 80 17.76 1.23 -9.58
N ASP A 81 17.03 1.13 -8.45
CA ASP A 81 17.53 0.51 -7.22
C ASP A 81 17.60 -1.03 -7.34
N LEU A 82 17.01 -1.59 -8.40
CA LEU A 82 16.89 -3.04 -8.62
C LEU A 82 18.07 -3.63 -9.41
N GLY A 83 18.88 -2.80 -10.06
CA GLY A 83 19.89 -3.27 -11.03
C GLY A 83 19.29 -4.01 -12.23
N ASP A 84 20.14 -4.53 -13.12
CA ASP A 84 19.68 -5.20 -14.34
C ASP A 84 18.98 -6.55 -14.05
N ASP A 85 19.35 -7.23 -12.96
CA ASP A 85 18.82 -8.56 -12.61
C ASP A 85 17.43 -8.55 -11.95
N ALA A 86 16.90 -7.38 -11.54
CA ALA A 86 15.55 -7.25 -11.00
C ALA A 86 14.63 -6.34 -11.84
N ALA A 87 15.02 -6.05 -13.09
CA ALA A 87 14.13 -5.44 -14.08
C ALA A 87 12.89 -6.33 -14.34
N ASP A 88 13.09 -7.65 -14.44
CA ASP A 88 12.00 -8.63 -14.59
C ASP A 88 11.05 -8.65 -13.37
N TYR A 89 11.60 -8.50 -12.16
CA TYR A 89 10.81 -8.38 -10.93
C TYR A 89 9.90 -7.14 -11.01
N CYS A 90 10.43 -6.01 -11.46
CA CYS A 90 9.63 -4.81 -11.66
C CYS A 90 8.57 -4.98 -12.75
N ALA A 91 8.91 -5.66 -13.85
CA ALA A 91 7.97 -5.94 -14.94
C ALA A 91 6.78 -6.77 -14.46
N GLU A 92 7.04 -7.84 -13.72
CA GLU A 92 5.99 -8.68 -13.20
C GLU A 92 5.16 -7.98 -12.10
N MET A 93 5.76 -7.11 -11.28
CA MET A 93 4.98 -6.24 -10.38
C MET A 93 4.01 -5.34 -11.16
N TYR A 94 4.47 -4.71 -12.26
CA TYR A 94 3.65 -3.82 -13.06
C TYR A 94 2.51 -4.57 -13.72
N GLU A 95 2.79 -5.72 -14.32
CA GLU A 95 1.78 -6.58 -14.96
C GLU A 95 0.69 -7.03 -13.96
N ARG A 96 1.09 -7.46 -12.76
CA ARG A 96 0.14 -7.84 -11.70
C ARG A 96 -0.71 -6.67 -11.24
N PHE A 97 -0.10 -5.49 -11.08
CA PHE A 97 -0.87 -4.31 -10.73
C PHE A 97 -1.84 -3.94 -11.84
N ASP A 98 -1.44 -4.03 -13.11
CA ASP A 98 -2.30 -3.70 -14.25
C ASP A 98 -3.49 -4.68 -14.34
N TYR A 99 -3.30 -5.96 -14.02
CA TYR A 99 -4.40 -6.93 -13.87
C TYR A 99 -5.38 -6.56 -12.75
N ILE A 100 -4.87 -6.16 -11.58
CA ILE A 100 -5.72 -5.67 -10.47
C ILE A 100 -6.44 -4.38 -10.89
N ALA A 101 -5.74 -3.48 -11.58
CA ALA A 101 -6.25 -2.20 -12.03
C ALA A 101 -7.46 -2.38 -12.94
N VAL A 102 -7.47 -3.34 -13.87
CA VAL A 102 -8.63 -3.67 -14.72
C VAL A 102 -9.89 -3.93 -13.88
N GLY A 103 -9.80 -4.77 -12.85
CA GLY A 103 -10.91 -5.05 -11.94
C GLY A 103 -11.35 -3.82 -11.14
N THR A 104 -10.40 -3.01 -10.69
CA THR A 104 -10.71 -1.75 -9.98
C THR A 104 -11.38 -0.72 -10.88
N ILE A 105 -10.97 -0.59 -12.14
CA ILE A 105 -11.57 0.33 -13.12
C ILE A 105 -13.02 -0.07 -13.38
N ALA A 106 -13.29 -1.36 -13.59
CA ALA A 106 -14.67 -1.85 -13.75
C ALA A 106 -15.52 -1.53 -12.52
N THR A 107 -14.95 -1.71 -11.32
CA THR A 107 -15.63 -1.36 -10.06
C THR A 107 -15.88 0.14 -9.95
N VAL A 108 -14.90 1.00 -10.28
CA VAL A 108 -15.04 2.47 -10.29
C VAL A 108 -16.09 2.90 -11.32
N ALA A 109 -16.14 2.30 -12.51
CA ALA A 109 -17.14 2.63 -13.52
C ALA A 109 -18.56 2.35 -13.04
N LEU A 110 -18.80 1.14 -12.50
CA LEU A 110 -20.11 0.72 -12.02
C LEU A 110 -20.55 1.49 -10.77
N SER A 111 -19.71 1.50 -9.73
CA SER A 111 -20.04 2.16 -8.46
C SER A 111 -19.96 3.68 -8.54
N GLY A 112 -19.05 4.22 -9.35
CA GLY A 112 -18.91 5.64 -9.61
C GLY A 112 -20.13 6.22 -10.33
N THR A 113 -20.77 5.46 -11.22
CA THR A 113 -22.03 5.88 -11.84
C THR A 113 -23.12 6.12 -10.79
N ALA A 114 -23.27 5.21 -9.81
CA ALA A 114 -24.23 5.38 -8.72
C ALA A 114 -23.87 6.57 -7.81
N VAL A 115 -22.58 6.78 -7.53
CA VAL A 115 -22.10 7.93 -6.74
C VAL A 115 -22.35 9.26 -7.48
N ILE A 116 -22.09 9.32 -8.78
CA ILE A 116 -22.38 10.47 -9.63
C ILE A 116 -23.89 10.75 -9.63
N TRP A 117 -24.72 9.71 -9.79
CA TRP A 117 -26.18 9.85 -9.75
C TRP A 117 -26.67 10.42 -8.42
N ASN A 118 -26.09 9.96 -7.30
CA ASN A 118 -26.36 10.56 -5.98
C ASN A 118 -26.00 12.05 -5.95
N TYR A 119 -24.83 12.43 -6.48
CA TYR A 119 -24.43 13.83 -6.53
C TYR A 119 -25.37 14.68 -7.40
N PHE A 120 -25.84 14.15 -8.53
CA PHE A 120 -26.90 14.80 -9.30
C PHE A 120 -28.19 14.96 -8.51
N GLY A 121 -28.61 13.93 -7.75
CA GLY A 121 -29.83 13.98 -6.96
C GLY A 121 -29.79 15.02 -5.84
N VAL A 122 -28.63 15.20 -5.19
CA VAL A 122 -28.48 16.10 -4.03
C VAL A 122 -28.05 17.52 -4.45
N LEU A 123 -27.10 17.64 -5.38
CA LEU A 123 -26.50 18.93 -5.78
C LEU A 123 -27.06 19.48 -7.09
N GLY A 124 -27.89 18.71 -7.80
CA GLY A 124 -28.42 19.05 -9.11
C GLY A 124 -27.39 18.93 -10.25
N PRO A 125 -27.80 19.18 -11.52
CA PRO A 125 -26.94 19.13 -12.69
C PRO A 125 -26.06 20.38 -12.83
N SER A 126 -25.22 20.61 -11.82
CA SER A 126 -24.28 21.74 -11.82
C SER A 126 -23.03 21.46 -12.67
N PRO A 127 -22.31 22.50 -13.12
CA PRO A 127 -21.02 22.34 -13.78
C PRO A 127 -20.00 21.55 -12.94
N ALA A 128 -20.08 21.63 -11.61
CA ALA A 128 -19.20 20.88 -10.72
C ALA A 128 -19.46 19.37 -10.78
N VAL A 129 -20.73 18.94 -10.77
CA VAL A 129 -21.11 17.52 -10.87
C VAL A 129 -20.76 16.96 -12.25
N LEU A 130 -21.02 17.74 -13.31
CA LEU A 130 -20.62 17.37 -14.68
C LEU A 130 -19.10 17.27 -14.83
N GLY A 131 -18.36 18.25 -14.30
CA GLY A 131 -16.91 18.24 -14.29
C GLY A 131 -16.35 17.03 -13.54
N TYR A 132 -16.92 16.69 -12.39
CA TYR A 132 -16.57 15.48 -11.66
C TYR A 132 -16.80 14.21 -12.49
N ALA A 133 -17.95 14.07 -13.15
CA ALA A 133 -18.24 12.92 -14.02
C ALA A 133 -17.23 12.81 -15.18
N VAL A 134 -16.87 13.94 -15.80
CA VAL A 134 -15.85 13.99 -16.87
C VAL A 134 -14.48 13.55 -16.35
N VAL A 135 -14.05 14.03 -15.18
CA VAL A 135 -12.74 13.66 -14.61
C VAL A 135 -12.71 12.17 -14.23
N VAL A 136 -13.81 11.61 -13.71
CA VAL A 136 -13.94 10.16 -13.46
C VAL A 136 -13.86 9.37 -14.77
N GLY A 137 -14.57 9.80 -15.81
CA GLY A 137 -14.51 9.17 -17.13
C GLY A 137 -13.12 9.22 -17.76
N ALA A 138 -12.43 10.36 -17.65
CA ALA A 138 -11.06 10.54 -18.11
C ALA A 138 -10.08 9.65 -17.33
N LEU A 139 -10.23 9.51 -16.02
CA LEU A 139 -9.45 8.58 -15.21
C LEU A 139 -9.63 7.13 -15.69
N ILE A 140 -10.88 6.69 -15.87
CA ILE A 140 -11.20 5.34 -16.35
C ILE A 140 -10.54 5.08 -17.71
N ALA A 141 -10.74 5.98 -18.67
CA ALA A 141 -10.20 5.83 -20.03
C ALA A 141 -8.67 5.83 -20.04
N LEU A 142 -8.04 6.78 -19.35
CA LEU A 142 -6.58 6.90 -19.33
C LEU A 142 -5.93 5.71 -18.61
N THR A 143 -6.52 5.26 -17.50
CA THR A 143 -6.02 4.08 -16.78
C THR A 143 -6.16 2.83 -17.66
N ALA A 144 -7.30 2.65 -18.34
CA ALA A 144 -7.50 1.52 -19.25
C ALA A 144 -6.46 1.48 -20.39
N VAL A 145 -6.09 2.66 -20.93
CA VAL A 145 -5.00 2.79 -21.90
C VAL A 145 -3.65 2.44 -21.28
N THR A 146 -3.36 2.89 -20.05
CA THR A 146 -2.09 2.55 -19.40
C THR A 146 -1.95 1.06 -19.08
N THR A 147 -3.04 0.39 -18.69
CA THR A 147 -3.03 -1.03 -18.34
C THR A 147 -2.98 -1.96 -19.55
N SER A 148 -3.32 -1.47 -20.75
CA SER A 148 -3.27 -2.25 -21.99
C SER A 148 -1.94 -2.11 -22.75
N ARG A 149 -1.03 -1.23 -22.28
CA ARG A 149 0.27 -1.01 -22.92
C ARG A 149 1.30 -2.02 -22.44
N SER A 150 1.95 -2.67 -23.40
CA SER A 150 3.10 -3.55 -23.16
C SER A 150 4.40 -2.85 -23.60
N ASP A 151 4.88 -1.92 -22.78
CA ASP A 151 6.17 -1.24 -23.01
C ASP A 151 7.26 -1.72 -22.04
N ALA A 152 8.54 -1.50 -22.36
CA ALA A 152 9.62 -1.78 -21.42
C ALA A 152 9.51 -0.91 -20.15
N ILE A 153 9.92 -1.45 -19.00
CA ILE A 153 9.76 -0.78 -17.69
C ILE A 153 10.36 0.61 -17.62
N LYS A 154 11.51 0.82 -18.29
CA LYS A 154 12.17 2.13 -18.40
C LYS A 154 11.28 3.19 -19.06
N HIS A 155 10.39 2.79 -19.98
CA HIS A 155 9.43 3.68 -20.63
C HIS A 155 8.11 3.80 -19.88
N GLN A 156 7.73 2.80 -19.08
CA GLN A 156 6.52 2.84 -18.27
C GLN A 156 6.70 3.67 -17.00
N PHE A 157 7.86 3.56 -16.34
CA PHE A 157 8.17 4.25 -15.10
C PHE A 157 8.12 5.77 -15.31
N ARG A 158 7.21 6.43 -14.59
CA ARG A 158 6.97 7.88 -14.68
C ARG A 158 6.75 8.37 -16.12
N SER A 159 6.16 7.52 -16.97
CA SER A 159 5.71 7.96 -18.29
C SER A 159 4.74 9.13 -18.17
N PRO A 160 4.72 10.08 -19.12
CA PRO A 160 3.78 11.22 -19.07
C PRO A 160 2.32 10.78 -18.91
N ILE A 161 1.94 9.69 -19.57
CA ILE A 161 0.59 9.12 -19.51
C ILE A 161 0.32 8.49 -18.13
N GLY A 162 1.27 7.74 -17.56
CA GLY A 162 1.13 7.19 -16.22
C GLY A 162 1.06 8.27 -15.12
N LEU A 163 1.87 9.32 -15.24
CA LEU A 163 1.81 10.48 -14.34
C LEU A 163 0.50 11.27 -14.51
N ALA A 164 -0.02 11.40 -15.73
CA ALA A 164 -1.33 11.98 -15.97
C ALA A 164 -2.47 11.13 -15.37
N ALA A 165 -2.38 9.80 -15.45
CA ALA A 165 -3.33 8.90 -14.79
C ALA A 165 -3.28 9.05 -13.26
N LEU A 166 -2.08 9.13 -12.69
CA LEU A 166 -1.90 9.41 -11.26
C LEU A 166 -2.48 10.78 -10.86
N ALA A 167 -2.21 11.83 -11.64
CA ALA A 167 -2.74 13.17 -11.38
C ALA A 167 -4.28 13.18 -11.44
N LEU A 168 -4.88 12.52 -12.42
CA LEU A 168 -6.33 12.35 -12.51
C LEU A 168 -6.89 11.54 -11.34
N ALA A 169 -6.21 10.47 -10.91
CA ALA A 169 -6.65 9.66 -9.78
C ALA A 169 -6.69 10.49 -8.48
N LEU A 170 -5.64 11.28 -8.23
CA LEU A 170 -5.58 12.22 -7.12
C LEU A 170 -6.68 13.30 -7.22
N ALA A 171 -6.90 13.85 -8.42
CA ALA A 171 -7.94 14.84 -8.67
C ALA A 171 -9.35 14.27 -8.40
N VAL A 172 -9.62 13.02 -8.79
CA VAL A 172 -10.89 12.33 -8.48
C VAL A 172 -11.04 12.17 -6.97
N VAL A 173 -10.03 11.71 -6.24
CA VAL A 173 -10.09 11.58 -4.77
C VAL A 173 -10.41 12.92 -4.10
N VAL A 174 -9.75 14.00 -4.55
CA VAL A 174 -9.99 15.37 -4.05
C VAL A 174 -11.41 15.82 -4.38
N ALA A 175 -11.85 15.67 -5.63
CA ALA A 175 -13.18 16.08 -6.07
C ALA A 175 -14.29 15.30 -5.34
N THR A 176 -14.09 14.00 -5.11
CA THR A 176 -14.98 13.17 -4.29
C THR A 176 -15.06 13.72 -2.87
N ALA A 177 -13.92 14.02 -2.22
CA ALA A 177 -13.92 14.60 -0.88
C ALA A 177 -14.70 15.92 -0.81
N VAL A 178 -14.50 16.80 -1.79
CA VAL A 178 -15.20 18.08 -1.88
C VAL A 178 -16.71 17.88 -2.08
N ALA A 179 -17.12 17.00 -2.99
CA ALA A 179 -18.53 16.69 -3.22
C ALA A 179 -19.21 16.11 -1.96
N GLU A 180 -18.52 15.22 -1.24
CA GLU A 180 -18.99 14.64 0.03
C GLU A 180 -19.24 15.67 1.13
N VAL A 181 -18.46 16.75 1.16
CA VAL A 181 -18.66 17.85 2.11
C VAL A 181 -19.74 18.80 1.59
N ALA A 182 -19.74 19.12 0.29
CA ALA A 182 -20.74 19.99 -0.32
C ALA A 182 -22.19 19.49 -0.12
N MET A 183 -22.41 18.17 -0.13
CA MET A 183 -23.73 17.57 0.15
C MET A 183 -24.29 17.88 1.53
N ARG A 184 -23.47 18.31 2.50
CA ARG A 184 -23.89 18.66 3.87
C ARG A 184 -23.85 20.16 4.15
N GLY A 185 -23.61 20.97 3.12
CA GLY A 185 -23.20 22.35 3.28
C GLY A 185 -21.68 22.45 3.27
N PHE A 186 -21.13 23.20 2.32
CA PHE A 186 -19.69 23.29 2.12
C PHE A 186 -19.02 24.06 3.25
N ASP A 187 -18.08 23.39 3.95
CA ASP A 187 -17.13 24.02 4.86
C ASP A 187 -15.69 23.73 4.38
N PRO A 188 -14.85 24.77 4.16
CA PRO A 188 -13.49 24.58 3.66
C PRO A 188 -12.59 23.73 4.56
N VAL A 189 -12.75 23.83 5.89
CA VAL A 189 -11.93 23.08 6.84
C VAL A 189 -12.30 21.61 6.80
N ALA A 190 -13.60 21.29 6.86
CA ALA A 190 -14.11 19.94 6.69
C ALA A 190 -13.72 19.34 5.34
N ALA A 191 -13.74 20.13 4.25
CA ALA A 191 -13.25 19.72 2.94
C ALA A 191 -11.76 19.36 2.97
N GLY A 192 -10.92 20.22 3.57
CA GLY A 192 -9.49 19.95 3.73
C GLY A 192 -9.22 18.67 4.53
N VAL A 193 -9.92 18.47 5.65
CA VAL A 193 -9.81 17.26 6.47
C VAL A 193 -10.28 16.02 5.70
N ARG A 194 -11.38 16.12 4.94
CA ARG A 194 -11.90 15.02 4.15
C ARG A 194 -10.96 14.63 3.01
N ILE A 195 -10.38 15.62 2.32
CA ILE A 195 -9.35 15.42 1.28
C ILE A 195 -8.17 14.66 1.89
N LEU A 196 -7.63 15.15 3.00
CA LEU A 196 -6.50 14.50 3.67
C LEU A 196 -6.85 13.07 4.10
N HIS A 197 -8.05 12.85 4.64
CA HIS A 197 -8.50 11.52 5.05
C HIS A 197 -8.59 10.55 3.86
N LEU A 198 -9.22 10.96 2.75
CA LEU A 198 -9.39 10.08 1.59
C LEU A 198 -8.07 9.83 0.86
N LEU A 199 -7.18 10.84 0.73
CA LEU A 199 -5.85 10.64 0.17
C LEU A 199 -5.01 9.69 1.03
N THR A 200 -5.03 9.89 2.35
CA THR A 200 -4.32 9.01 3.30
C THR A 200 -4.86 7.59 3.22
N PHE A 201 -6.20 7.44 3.15
CA PHE A 201 -6.84 6.14 2.97
C PHE A 201 -6.42 5.49 1.65
N ALA A 202 -6.39 6.25 0.54
CA ALA A 202 -5.98 5.77 -0.77
C ALA A 202 -4.53 5.26 -0.78
N VAL A 203 -3.58 6.05 -0.27
CA VAL A 203 -2.16 5.64 -0.17
C VAL A 203 -2.02 4.37 0.66
N TRP A 204 -2.79 4.25 1.74
CA TRP A 204 -2.74 3.10 2.64
C TRP A 204 -3.32 1.83 2.03
N ILE A 205 -4.55 1.89 1.50
CA ILE A 205 -5.21 0.71 0.91
C ILE A 205 -4.48 0.26 -0.37
N GLY A 206 -4.05 1.20 -1.22
CA GLY A 206 -3.26 0.89 -2.39
C GLY A 206 -1.88 0.33 -2.02
N GLY A 207 -1.26 0.80 -0.93
CA GLY A 207 -0.01 0.24 -0.43
C GLY A 207 -0.16 -1.15 0.15
N ALA A 208 -1.24 -1.40 0.89
CA ALA A 208 -1.56 -2.73 1.39
C ALA A 208 -1.78 -3.69 0.22
N VAL A 209 -2.57 -3.30 -0.79
CA VAL A 209 -2.82 -4.14 -1.97
C VAL A 209 -1.54 -4.37 -2.78
N TRP A 210 -0.74 -3.32 -2.99
CA TRP A 210 0.55 -3.42 -3.66
C TRP A 210 1.46 -4.42 -2.95
N ASN A 211 1.67 -4.28 -1.64
CA ASN A 211 2.58 -5.16 -0.93
C ASN A 211 2.06 -6.61 -0.85
N ILE A 212 0.77 -6.81 -0.57
CA ILE A 212 0.19 -8.14 -0.33
C ILE A 212 -0.05 -8.91 -1.64
N PHE A 213 -0.55 -8.26 -2.69
CA PHE A 213 -1.00 -8.93 -3.92
C PHE A 213 -0.11 -8.69 -5.13
N VAL A 214 0.79 -7.70 -5.08
CA VAL A 214 1.72 -7.40 -6.17
C VAL A 214 3.15 -7.81 -5.78
N ALA A 215 3.77 -7.09 -4.84
CA ALA A 215 5.19 -7.23 -4.54
C ALA A 215 5.57 -8.60 -3.96
N VAL A 216 4.80 -9.10 -2.97
CA VAL A 216 5.05 -10.39 -2.32
C VAL A 216 4.92 -11.57 -3.29
N PRO A 217 3.79 -11.75 -4.01
CA PRO A 217 3.65 -12.87 -4.95
C PRO A 217 4.66 -12.83 -6.10
N THR A 218 5.11 -11.64 -6.51
CA THR A 218 6.20 -11.52 -7.50
C THR A 218 7.53 -11.97 -6.90
N GLY A 219 7.84 -11.58 -5.66
CA GLY A 219 9.10 -11.96 -5.00
C GLY A 219 9.20 -13.46 -4.77
N GLN A 220 8.08 -14.10 -4.41
CA GLN A 220 8.01 -15.55 -4.21
C GLN A 220 8.33 -16.37 -5.47
N LYS A 221 8.07 -15.82 -6.66
CA LYS A 221 8.41 -16.51 -7.93
C LYS A 221 9.88 -16.38 -8.31
N ARG A 222 10.61 -15.44 -7.72
CA ARG A 222 12.01 -15.13 -8.05
C ARG A 222 12.81 -14.92 -6.76
N PRO A 223 13.06 -15.96 -5.95
CA PRO A 223 13.71 -15.83 -4.65
C PRO A 223 15.24 -15.66 -4.80
N THR A 224 15.69 -14.61 -5.47
CA THR A 224 17.11 -14.25 -5.57
C THR A 224 17.46 -13.20 -4.52
N VAL A 225 18.68 -13.23 -3.98
CA VAL A 225 19.15 -12.27 -2.95
C VAL A 225 18.82 -10.82 -3.30
N ARG A 226 19.00 -10.42 -4.57
CA ARG A 226 18.71 -9.06 -5.04
C ARG A 226 17.22 -8.72 -5.03
N VAL A 227 16.35 -9.65 -5.46
CA VAL A 227 14.89 -9.47 -5.38
C VAL A 227 14.44 -9.34 -3.93
N ILE A 228 15.09 -10.06 -3.02
CA ILE A 228 14.78 -9.96 -1.61
C ILE A 228 15.16 -8.60 -1.03
N GLN A 229 16.39 -8.14 -1.30
CA GLN A 229 16.85 -6.82 -0.85
C GLN A 229 15.91 -5.71 -1.37
N ALA A 230 15.56 -5.78 -2.65
CA ALA A 230 14.59 -4.89 -3.28
C ALA A 230 13.22 -4.90 -2.60
N ALA A 231 12.66 -6.10 -2.35
CA ALA A 231 11.38 -6.25 -1.66
C ALA A 231 11.47 -5.70 -0.22
N GLY A 232 12.59 -5.93 0.47
CA GLY A 232 12.89 -5.40 1.79
C GLY A 232 12.88 -3.87 1.85
N GLU A 233 13.52 -3.21 0.89
CA GLU A 233 13.50 -1.75 0.78
C GLU A 233 12.11 -1.19 0.51
N GLN A 234 11.35 -1.82 -0.39
CA GLN A 234 9.95 -1.42 -0.65
C GLN A 234 9.09 -1.54 0.60
N LEU A 235 9.27 -2.62 1.35
CA LEU A 235 8.61 -2.87 2.62
C LEU A 235 8.99 -1.82 3.68
N GLU A 236 10.26 -1.41 3.79
CA GLU A 236 10.65 -0.33 4.71
C GLU A 236 10.02 1.02 4.33
N ARG A 237 9.94 1.34 3.03
CA ARG A 237 9.25 2.55 2.56
C ARG A 237 7.76 2.52 2.94
N PHE A 238 7.11 1.36 2.81
CA PHE A 238 5.74 1.17 3.27
C PHE A 238 5.60 1.33 4.78
N ARG A 239 6.49 0.74 5.59
CA ARG A 239 6.47 0.95 7.05
C ARG A 239 6.60 2.42 7.41
N TRP A 240 7.52 3.14 6.76
CA TRP A 240 7.73 4.55 7.00
C TRP A 240 6.47 5.36 6.66
N ALA A 241 5.82 5.09 5.52
CA ALA A 241 4.55 5.70 5.16
C ALA A 241 3.45 5.40 6.20
N VAL A 242 3.30 4.14 6.61
CA VAL A 242 2.28 3.70 7.58
C VAL A 242 2.42 4.41 8.93
N ARG A 243 3.64 4.73 9.38
CA ARG A 243 3.91 5.49 10.62
C ARG A 243 3.23 6.87 10.61
N PHE A 244 3.05 7.49 9.46
CA PHE A 244 2.35 8.78 9.31
C PHE A 244 0.88 8.62 8.95
N ILE A 245 0.55 7.61 8.13
CA ILE A 245 -0.81 7.36 7.66
C ILE A 245 -1.73 7.02 8.83
N ILE A 246 -1.36 6.10 9.73
CA ILE A 246 -2.26 5.67 10.81
C ILE A 246 -2.64 6.85 11.73
N PRO A 247 -1.69 7.64 12.26
CA PRO A 247 -2.04 8.84 13.02
C PRO A 247 -2.89 9.82 12.22
N THR A 248 -2.59 10.03 10.94
CA THR A 248 -3.34 10.96 10.09
C THR A 248 -4.78 10.51 9.90
N LEU A 249 -5.04 9.22 9.61
CA LEU A 249 -6.40 8.66 9.51
C LEU A 249 -7.16 8.76 10.83
N PHE A 250 -6.48 8.49 11.94
CA PHE A 250 -7.08 8.60 13.26
C PHE A 250 -7.49 10.03 13.58
N LEU A 251 -6.58 11.00 13.42
CA LEU A 251 -6.83 12.41 13.74
C LEU A 251 -7.88 13.02 12.82
N THR A 252 -7.80 12.78 11.51
CA THR A 252 -8.80 13.27 10.55
C THR A 252 -10.16 12.60 10.72
N GLY A 253 -10.19 11.32 11.13
CA GLY A 253 -11.42 10.61 11.47
C GLY A 253 -12.05 11.11 12.77
N LEU A 254 -11.23 11.40 13.78
CA LEU A 254 -11.67 11.97 15.06
C LEU A 254 -12.24 13.38 14.85
N TYR A 255 -11.58 14.21 14.05
CA TYR A 255 -12.11 15.52 13.65
C TYR A 255 -13.49 15.36 13.00
N GLN A 256 -13.62 14.51 11.97
CA GLN A 256 -14.90 14.29 11.28
C GLN A 256 -16.00 13.80 12.23
N ALA A 257 -15.65 12.98 13.22
CA ALA A 257 -16.60 12.50 14.23
C ALA A 257 -17.07 13.63 15.16
N VAL A 258 -16.16 14.48 15.64
CA VAL A 258 -16.50 15.63 16.50
C VAL A 258 -17.29 16.68 15.73
N ASP A 259 -16.89 16.95 14.49
CA ASP A 259 -17.59 17.87 13.58
C ASP A 259 -19.04 17.43 13.32
N SER A 260 -19.27 16.12 13.21
CA SER A 260 -20.60 15.58 12.91
C SER A 260 -21.49 15.32 14.14
N LEU A 261 -20.90 14.92 15.28
CA LEU A 261 -21.65 14.45 16.47
C LEU A 261 -21.47 15.34 17.72
N GLY A 262 -20.58 16.33 17.64
CA GLY A 262 -20.17 17.16 18.78
C GLY A 262 -19.23 16.42 19.75
N THR A 263 -18.99 17.02 20.91
CA THR A 263 -18.08 16.49 21.94
C THR A 263 -18.81 15.78 23.09
N ASN A 264 -20.14 15.73 23.06
CA ASN A 264 -20.92 15.12 24.14
C ASN A 264 -20.86 13.58 24.06
N GLY A 265 -20.40 12.94 25.13
CA GLY A 265 -20.33 11.48 25.22
C GLY A 265 -21.68 10.77 24.99
N SER A 266 -22.80 11.42 25.33
CA SER A 266 -24.12 10.85 25.09
C SER A 266 -24.44 10.72 23.60
N SER A 267 -23.89 11.57 22.72
CA SER A 267 -24.06 11.46 21.26
C SER A 267 -23.47 10.15 20.73
N TYR A 268 -22.38 9.67 21.34
CA TYR A 268 -21.66 8.47 20.92
C TYR A 268 -22.31 7.18 21.44
N LEU A 269 -22.86 7.20 22.65
CA LEU A 269 -23.49 6.01 23.26
C LEU A 269 -25.00 5.93 22.99
N GLY A 270 -25.66 7.06 22.77
CA GLY A 270 -27.10 7.16 22.61
C GLY A 270 -27.62 7.02 21.18
N SER A 271 -26.73 6.85 20.18
CA SER A 271 -27.13 6.73 18.77
C SER A 271 -26.38 5.61 18.05
N THR A 272 -27.04 4.95 17.08
CA THR A 272 -26.41 3.90 16.26
C THR A 272 -25.21 4.42 15.49
N VAL A 273 -25.28 5.67 15.00
CA VAL A 273 -24.16 6.34 14.31
C VAL A 273 -22.99 6.57 15.28
N GLY A 274 -23.28 7.03 16.50
CA GLY A 274 -22.29 7.19 17.56
C GLY A 274 -21.57 5.88 17.91
N VAL A 275 -22.33 4.80 18.09
CA VAL A 275 -21.76 3.47 18.40
C VAL A 275 -20.90 2.95 17.26
N ALA A 276 -21.31 3.19 16.00
CA ALA A 276 -20.49 2.84 14.84
C ALA A 276 -19.16 3.61 14.78
N VAL A 277 -19.14 4.88 15.19
CA VAL A 277 -17.90 5.65 15.34
C VAL A 277 -17.01 5.04 16.43
N LEU A 278 -17.58 4.67 17.59
CA LEU A 278 -16.83 3.99 18.65
C LEU A 278 -16.28 2.63 18.19
N ALA A 279 -17.06 1.85 17.45
CA ALA A 279 -16.61 0.60 16.85
C ALA A 279 -15.42 0.82 15.91
N LYS A 280 -15.43 1.90 15.12
CA LYS A 280 -14.30 2.30 14.26
C LYS A 280 -13.05 2.63 15.06
N VAL A 281 -13.18 3.35 16.17
CA VAL A 281 -12.06 3.58 17.11
C VAL A 281 -11.53 2.24 17.66
N GLY A 282 -12.43 1.31 17.99
CA GLY A 282 -12.07 -0.06 18.40
C GLY A 282 -11.25 -0.81 17.34
N PHE A 283 -11.66 -0.76 16.06
CA PHE A 283 -10.89 -1.35 14.97
C PHE A 283 -9.50 -0.71 14.79
N ILE A 284 -9.38 0.60 14.97
CA ILE A 284 -8.07 1.27 14.94
C ILE A 284 -7.20 0.80 16.11
N GLY A 285 -7.77 0.70 17.31
CA GLY A 285 -7.08 0.13 18.47
C GLY A 285 -6.59 -1.30 18.22
N LEU A 286 -7.43 -2.15 17.62
CA LEU A 286 -7.06 -3.50 17.20
C LEU A 286 -5.91 -3.49 16.19
N LEU A 287 -5.93 -2.60 15.19
CA LEU A 287 -4.84 -2.47 14.24
C LEU A 287 -3.53 -2.06 14.92
N VAL A 288 -3.57 -1.10 15.86
CA VAL A 288 -2.39 -0.70 16.63
C VAL A 288 -1.83 -1.88 17.42
N VAL A 289 -2.70 -2.68 18.05
CA VAL A 289 -2.30 -3.91 18.74
C VAL A 289 -1.66 -4.91 17.77
N ILE A 290 -2.28 -5.19 16.62
CA ILE A 290 -1.69 -6.07 15.58
C ILE A 290 -0.31 -5.56 15.17
N PHE A 291 -0.16 -4.28 14.84
CA PHE A 291 1.12 -3.71 14.41
C PHE A 291 2.19 -3.67 15.51
N LYS A 292 1.80 -3.56 16.79
CA LYS A 292 2.72 -3.61 17.93
C LYS A 292 3.12 -5.04 18.30
N LEU A 293 2.17 -5.97 18.28
CA LEU A 293 2.35 -7.36 18.68
C LEU A 293 2.92 -8.23 17.57
N CYS A 294 2.91 -7.79 16.31
CA CYS A 294 3.59 -8.47 15.22
C CYS A 294 5.06 -7.99 15.15
N PRO A 295 6.06 -8.72 15.72
CA PRO A 295 7.48 -8.48 15.46
C PRO A 295 7.89 -8.84 14.02
N MET A 296 6.92 -9.05 13.13
CA MET A 296 7.01 -9.67 11.78
C MET A 296 7.93 -8.93 10.79
N TRP A 297 8.61 -7.87 11.20
CA TRP A 297 9.35 -7.01 10.28
C TRP A 297 10.84 -6.85 10.65
N ARG A 298 11.32 -7.47 11.73
CA ARG A 298 12.77 -7.59 12.01
C ARG A 298 13.32 -9.01 11.96
N ALA A 299 12.54 -10.04 12.29
CA ALA A 299 13.11 -11.38 12.53
C ALA A 299 12.75 -12.44 11.49
N CYS A 300 11.93 -12.12 10.48
CA CYS A 300 11.31 -13.14 9.65
C CYS A 300 11.09 -12.60 8.23
N SER A 301 12.18 -12.31 7.51
CA SER A 301 12.07 -12.15 6.07
C SER A 301 11.38 -13.40 5.49
N PRO A 302 10.31 -13.24 4.71
CA PRO A 302 9.56 -14.36 4.15
C PRO A 302 10.22 -15.07 2.97
N ILE A 303 11.48 -14.71 2.64
CA ILE A 303 12.21 -15.31 1.55
C ILE A 303 13.35 -16.12 2.16
N GLU A 304 13.38 -17.42 1.85
CA GLU A 304 14.44 -18.33 2.27
C GLU A 304 15.82 -17.72 2.00
N GLY A 305 16.68 -17.72 3.02
CA GLY A 305 18.07 -17.23 2.93
C GLY A 305 18.37 -15.85 3.54
N VAL A 306 17.40 -14.97 3.84
CA VAL A 306 17.74 -13.63 4.37
C VAL A 306 18.24 -13.62 5.80
N CYS A 307 17.74 -14.53 6.64
CA CYS A 307 18.24 -14.63 8.00
C CYS A 307 19.62 -15.32 8.05
N GLU A 308 20.09 -15.90 6.94
CA GLU A 308 21.43 -16.48 6.80
C GLU A 308 22.42 -15.52 6.11
N LEU A 309 21.96 -14.43 5.48
CA LEU A 309 22.85 -13.45 4.84
C LEU A 309 23.58 -12.56 5.84
N ASP A 310 22.98 -12.26 7.00
CA ASP A 310 23.67 -11.54 8.08
C ASP A 310 24.80 -12.38 8.69
N ASP A 311 24.72 -13.72 8.61
CA ASP A 311 25.78 -14.63 9.06
C ASP A 311 26.89 -14.79 8.00
N LEU A 312 26.56 -14.65 6.70
CA LEU A 312 27.52 -14.75 5.60
C LEU A 312 28.30 -13.44 5.31
N GLY A 313 27.87 -12.31 5.85
CA GLY A 313 28.58 -11.02 5.75
C GLY A 313 29.67 -10.80 6.80
N GLY A 314 29.90 -11.77 7.70
CA GLY A 314 30.85 -11.69 8.81
C GLY A 314 32.21 -12.36 8.59
N GLU A 315 32.39 -13.15 7.53
CA GLU A 315 33.64 -13.85 7.23
C GLU A 315 34.41 -13.16 6.10
N ASP A 316 34.82 -11.91 6.31
CA ASP A 316 35.84 -11.28 5.47
C ASP A 316 36.67 -10.30 6.31
N SER A 317 37.38 -10.85 7.30
CA SER A 317 38.63 -10.27 7.85
C SER A 317 39.27 -11.23 8.86
N GLY A 318 39.99 -12.25 8.37
CA GLY A 318 40.73 -13.09 9.29
C GLY A 318 41.52 -14.29 8.76
N GLU A 319 41.79 -14.42 7.46
CA GLU A 319 42.70 -15.45 6.96
C GLU A 319 43.93 -14.81 6.31
N SER A 320 44.88 -14.37 7.15
CA SER A 320 46.28 -14.27 6.77
C SER A 320 47.00 -15.45 7.39
N ALA A 321 47.03 -16.56 6.66
CA ALA A 321 47.91 -17.69 6.92
C ALA A 321 48.89 -17.79 5.76
N ALA A 322 50.14 -17.35 5.98
CA ALA A 322 51.36 -17.99 5.46
C ALA A 322 52.60 -17.16 5.81
N GLU A 323 53.09 -17.26 7.04
CA GLU A 323 54.47 -16.93 7.38
C GLU A 323 55.13 -18.22 7.90
N ASN A 324 55.53 -19.08 6.96
CA ASN A 324 56.37 -20.25 7.23
C ASN A 324 57.83 -19.80 7.04
N GLY A 325 58.56 -19.70 8.15
CA GLY A 325 60.00 -19.45 8.18
C GLY A 325 60.83 -20.67 7.76
N GLU A 326 61.73 -20.44 6.80
CA GLU A 326 63.11 -20.93 6.62
C GLU A 326 63.46 -22.46 6.69
N PRO A 327 64.64 -22.91 6.22
CA PRO A 327 65.62 -22.29 5.30
C PRO A 327 66.07 -23.23 4.16
N ILE A 328 66.45 -22.70 2.99
CA ILE A 328 67.23 -23.47 2.00
C ILE A 328 68.39 -22.62 1.44
N SER A 329 69.58 -23.15 1.73
CA SER A 329 70.94 -22.92 1.24
C SER A 329 71.18 -22.20 -0.11
N ASP A 330 72.20 -21.34 -0.06
CA ASP A 330 73.14 -20.89 -1.10
C ASP A 330 73.39 -21.88 -2.27
N PRO A 331 73.66 -21.38 -3.50
CA PRO A 331 75.03 -20.94 -3.81
C PRO A 331 75.18 -19.69 -4.71
N ALA A 332 76.22 -18.92 -4.36
CA ALA A 332 77.24 -18.28 -5.20
C ALA A 332 76.87 -17.79 -6.61
N GLU A 333 76.94 -16.47 -6.81
CA GLU A 333 77.47 -15.88 -8.04
C GLU A 333 78.34 -14.65 -7.72
N VAL A 334 79.62 -14.80 -8.03
CA VAL A 334 80.63 -13.74 -8.06
C VAL A 334 80.55 -13.09 -9.44
N THR A 335 80.35 -11.77 -9.51
CA THR A 335 81.04 -10.86 -10.45
C THR A 335 80.72 -9.40 -10.09
N SER A 336 81.73 -8.65 -9.66
CA SER A 336 81.90 -7.26 -10.09
C SER A 336 83.34 -6.84 -9.84
N ASP A 337 83.91 -6.31 -10.92
CA ASP A 337 85.19 -5.65 -11.05
C ASP A 337 85.35 -4.48 -10.06
N ASP A 338 86.43 -4.50 -9.27
CA ASP A 338 87.51 -3.50 -9.20
C ASP A 338 88.44 -3.75 -7.99
#